data_AF-A0A849FU36-F1
#
_entry.id   AF-A0A849FU36-F1
#
_cell.length_a   1.000
_cell.length_b   1.000
_cell.length_c   1.000
_cell.angle_alpha   90.00
_cell.angle_beta   90.00
_cell.angle_gamma   90.00
#
_symmetry.space_group_name_H-M   'P 1'
#
loop_
_entity.id
_entity.type
_entity.pdbx_description
1 polymer ?
#
loop_
_entity_poly.entity_id
_entity_poly.type
_entity_poly.pdbx_seq_one_letter_code
_entity_poly.pdbx_strand_id
1 'polypeptide(L)'
;IYYGDYIPETEVENPGQEQWRAALLMARKWTQAVNDAGGDVTLVVLPEKGVKGNTHFPMSDLNNQEIANLMYQWLAEKELN
;
A
#
# COMPACT_ATOMS: atom_id res chain seq x y z
N ILE A 1 -2.67 -2.62 4.27
CA ILE A 1 -3.14 -1.72 3.18
C ILE A 1 -2.08 -1.68 2.09
N TYR A 2 -2.47 -1.81 0.83
CA TYR A 2 -1.54 -1.80 -0.32
C TYR A 2 -1.68 -0.50 -1.12
N TYR A 3 -0.56 0.10 -1.51
CA TYR A 3 -0.48 1.23 -2.43
C TYR A 3 0.47 0.91 -3.59
N GLY A 4 0.02 1.20 -4.81
CA GLY A 4 0.77 1.04 -6.06
C GLY A 4 1.73 2.19 -6.35
N ASP A 5 2.14 2.27 -7.62
CA ASP A 5 3.13 3.23 -8.11
C ASP A 5 2.54 4.62 -8.42
N TYR A 6 3.43 5.54 -8.81
CA TYR A 6 3.11 6.86 -9.37
C TYR A 6 2.35 7.81 -8.44
N ILE A 7 2.46 7.60 -7.12
CA ILE A 7 1.94 8.52 -6.11
C ILE A 7 3.00 9.58 -5.81
N PRO A 8 2.71 10.89 -5.95
CA PRO A 8 3.67 11.94 -5.66
C PRO A 8 4.13 11.92 -4.20
N GLU A 9 5.38 12.31 -3.94
CA GLU A 9 5.89 12.50 -2.57
C GLU A 9 5.57 13.91 -2.03
N THR A 10 5.50 14.89 -2.92
CA THR A 10 5.23 16.30 -2.62
C THR A 10 3.89 16.74 -3.19
N GLU A 11 3.35 17.84 -2.68
CA GLU A 11 2.11 18.45 -3.18
C GLU A 11 2.16 18.72 -4.69
N VAL A 12 1.04 18.47 -5.36
CA VAL A 12 0.89 18.71 -6.80
C VAL A 12 -0.45 19.38 -7.10
N GLU A 13 -0.49 20.18 -8.17
CA GLU A 13 -1.72 20.88 -8.58
C GLU A 13 -2.78 19.94 -9.16
N ASN A 14 -2.36 18.80 -9.72
CA ASN A 14 -3.30 17.85 -10.30
C ASN A 14 -4.15 17.21 -9.18
N PRO A 15 -5.48 17.41 -9.17
CA PRO A 15 -6.32 17.00 -8.05
C PRO A 15 -6.38 15.48 -7.86
N GLY A 16 -6.30 14.71 -8.96
CA GLY A 16 -6.31 13.25 -8.89
C GLY A 16 -5.02 12.69 -8.29
N GLN A 17 -3.86 13.22 -8.71
CA GLN A 17 -2.56 12.85 -8.13
C GLN A 17 -2.46 13.29 -6.66
N GLU A 18 -2.93 14.50 -6.35
CA GLU A 18 -2.94 15.03 -5.00
C GLU A 18 -3.84 14.21 -4.06
N GLN A 19 -5.00 13.75 -4.53
CA GLN A 19 -5.86 12.85 -3.78
C GLN A 19 -5.12 11.55 -3.38
N TRP A 20 -4.36 10.94 -4.30
CA TRP A 20 -3.59 9.73 -3.99
C TRP A 20 -2.45 9.99 -3.01
N ARG A 21 -1.76 11.11 -3.14
CA ARG A 21 -0.74 11.54 -2.17
C ARG A 21 -1.34 11.73 -0.78
N ALA A 22 -2.44 12.46 -0.69
CA ALA A 22 -3.15 12.70 0.57
C ALA A 22 -3.65 11.38 1.20
N ALA A 23 -4.17 10.45 0.39
CA ALA A 23 -4.59 9.13 0.85
C ALA A 23 -3.41 8.32 1.43
N LEU A 24 -2.26 8.28 0.75
CA LEU A 24 -1.07 7.60 1.25
C LEU A 24 -0.54 8.25 2.54
N LEU A 25 -0.51 9.59 2.60
CA LEU A 25 -0.12 10.32 3.81
C LEU A 25 -1.04 9.97 4.99
N MET A 26 -2.35 9.92 4.75
CA MET A 26 -3.34 9.52 5.77
C MET A 26 -3.17 8.05 6.17
N ALA A 27 -2.89 7.15 5.24
CA ALA A 27 -2.63 5.74 5.54
C ALA A 27 -1.40 5.55 6.43
N ARG A 28 -0.32 6.32 6.21
CA ARG A 28 0.86 6.32 7.09
C ARG A 28 0.51 6.80 8.50
N LYS A 29 -0.17 7.94 8.63
CA LYS A 29 -0.61 8.49 9.93
C LYS A 29 -1.53 7.51 10.68
N TRP A 30 -2.48 6.93 9.97
CA TRP A 30 -3.43 5.97 10.55
C TRP A 30 -2.74 4.68 10.99
N THR A 31 -1.84 4.15 10.18
CA THR A 31 -1.06 2.95 10.52
C THR A 31 -0.27 3.17 11.80
N GLN A 32 0.42 4.32 11.91
CA GLN A 32 1.13 4.68 13.13
C GLN A 32 0.16 4.78 14.32
N ALA A 33 -0.93 5.54 14.20
CA ALA A 33 -1.86 5.75 15.29
C ALA A 33 -2.51 4.45 15.81
N VAL A 34 -2.85 3.52 14.92
CA VAL A 34 -3.42 2.22 15.32
C VAL A 34 -2.38 1.34 16.00
N ASN A 35 -1.16 1.28 15.46
CA ASN A 35 -0.09 0.48 16.04
C ASN A 35 0.35 1.03 17.41
N ASP A 36 0.41 2.36 17.57
CA ASP A 36 0.70 3.02 18.85
C ASP A 36 -0.37 2.70 19.92
N ALA A 37 -1.62 2.44 19.48
CA ALA A 37 -2.72 2.02 20.34
C ALA A 37 -2.77 0.50 20.60
N GLY A 38 -1.78 -0.28 20.15
CA GLY A 38 -1.70 -1.73 20.32
C GLY A 38 -2.44 -2.54 19.26
N GLY A 39 -2.85 -1.90 18.15
CA GLY A 39 -3.35 -2.61 16.97
C GLY A 39 -2.22 -3.21 16.11
N ASP A 40 -2.62 -3.86 15.02
CA ASP A 40 -1.72 -4.56 14.11
C ASP A 40 -2.04 -4.25 12.65
N VAL A 41 -1.44 -3.17 12.14
CA VAL A 41 -1.61 -2.68 10.78
C VAL A 41 -0.29 -2.74 10.04
N THR A 42 -0.31 -3.41 8.89
CA THR A 42 0.78 -3.37 7.91
C THR A 42 0.40 -2.48 6.73
N LEU A 43 1.16 -1.40 6.51
CA LEU A 43 1.11 -0.61 5.28
C LEU A 43 2.17 -1.12 4.31
N VAL A 44 1.78 -1.42 3.07
CA VAL A 44 2.65 -1.92 2.02
C VAL A 44 2.61 -0.93 0.86
N VAL A 45 3.69 -0.18 0.68
CA VAL A 45 3.92 0.65 -0.49
C VAL A 45 4.77 -0.16 -1.45
N LEU A 46 4.17 -0.63 -2.56
CA LEU A 46 4.78 -1.63 -3.44
C LEU A 46 6.18 -1.21 -3.95
N PRO A 47 6.40 0.04 -4.39
CA PRO A 47 7.73 0.50 -4.81
C PRO A 47 8.80 0.41 -3.72
N GLU A 48 8.44 0.61 -2.45
CA GLU A 48 9.36 0.48 -1.31
C GLU A 48 9.79 -0.98 -1.08
N LYS A 49 8.98 -1.95 -1.55
CA LYS A 49 9.29 -3.38 -1.57
C LYS A 49 9.95 -3.85 -2.88
N GLY A 50 10.28 -2.93 -3.79
CA GLY A 50 10.88 -3.26 -5.08
C GLY A 50 9.88 -3.76 -6.14
N VAL A 51 8.58 -3.82 -5.81
CA VAL A 51 7.52 -4.18 -6.74
C VAL A 51 7.04 -2.91 -7.44
N LYS A 52 7.12 -2.86 -8.78
CA LYS A 52 6.87 -1.64 -9.56
C LYS A 52 5.93 -1.90 -10.74
N GLY A 53 5.31 -0.82 -11.21
CA GLY A 53 4.41 -0.82 -12.36
C GLY A 53 2.95 -1.12 -12.00
N ASN A 54 2.60 -1.14 -10.72
CA ASN A 54 1.25 -1.39 -10.26
C ASN A 54 0.35 -0.17 -10.36
N THR A 55 -0.89 -0.41 -10.77
CA THR A 55 -1.98 0.57 -10.81
C THR A 55 -2.74 0.59 -9.48
N HIS A 56 -3.88 1.28 -9.45
CA HIS A 56 -4.82 1.19 -8.33
C HIS A 56 -5.43 -0.22 -8.16
N PHE A 57 -5.38 -1.06 -9.19
CA PHE A 57 -5.97 -2.40 -9.19
C PHE A 57 -4.88 -3.50 -9.24
N PRO A 58 -4.03 -3.63 -8.19
CA PRO A 58 -2.90 -4.55 -8.19
C PRO A 58 -3.29 -6.03 -8.29
N MET A 59 -4.53 -6.37 -7.96
CA MET A 59 -5.07 -7.73 -8.14
C MET A 59 -5.32 -8.12 -9.60
N SER A 60 -5.44 -7.14 -10.50
CA SER A 60 -5.68 -7.34 -11.94
C SER A 60 -4.52 -6.89 -12.82
N ASP A 61 -3.47 -6.32 -12.25
CA ASP A 61 -2.27 -5.96 -12.99
C ASP A 61 -1.53 -7.21 -13.51
N LEU A 62 -0.64 -7.02 -14.49
CA LEU A 62 0.08 -8.13 -15.14
C LEU A 62 0.99 -8.91 -14.15
N ASN A 63 1.42 -8.28 -13.07
CA ASN A 63 2.19 -8.89 -11.98
C ASN A 63 1.31 -9.32 -10.79
N ASN A 64 0.00 -9.50 -10.96
CA ASN A 64 -0.92 -9.83 -9.86
C ASN A 64 -0.53 -11.08 -9.05
N GLN A 65 0.18 -12.05 -9.63
CA GLN A 65 0.69 -13.22 -8.91
C GLN A 65 1.75 -12.84 -7.86
N GLU A 66 2.59 -11.84 -8.13
CA GLU A 66 3.54 -11.29 -7.15
C GLU A 66 2.79 -10.62 -5.99
N ILE A 67 1.73 -9.88 -6.30
CA ILE A 67 0.84 -9.26 -5.30
C ILE A 67 0.13 -10.33 -4.45
N ALA A 68 -0.36 -11.40 -5.09
CA ALA A 68 -0.98 -12.53 -4.40
C ALA A 68 0.01 -13.23 -3.45
N ASN A 69 1.28 -13.37 -3.84
CA ASN A 69 2.31 -13.94 -2.98
C ASN A 69 2.59 -13.07 -1.73
N LEU A 70 2.65 -11.74 -1.88
CA LEU A 70 2.80 -10.82 -0.74
C LEU A 70 1.64 -10.95 0.25
N MET A 71 0.41 -11.04 -0.27
CA MET A 71 -0.78 -11.26 0.55
C MET A 71 -0.78 -12.63 1.23
N TYR A 72 -0.39 -13.70 0.51
CA TYR A 72 -0.32 -15.05 1.06
C TYR A 72 0.72 -15.16 2.17
N GLN A 73 1.90 -14.56 2.00
CA GLN A 73 2.92 -14.48 3.04
C GLN A 73 2.41 -13.75 4.28
N TRP A 74 1.73 -12.62 4.10
CA TRP A 74 1.12 -11.90 5.21
C TRP A 74 0.06 -12.75 5.94
N LEU A 75 -0.80 -13.48 5.22
CA LEU A 75 -1.78 -14.38 5.84
C LEU A 75 -1.08 -15.48 6.66
N ALA A 76 0.01 -16.05 6.15
CA ALA A 76 0.80 -17.04 6.87
C ALA A 76 1.42 -16.48 8.15
N GLU A 77 2.00 -15.28 8.08
CA GLU A 77 2.56 -14.56 9.25
C GLU A 77 1.50 -14.27 10.33
N LYS A 78 0.23 -14.13 9.92
CA LYS A 78 -0.90 -13.89 10.82
C LYS A 78 -1.63 -15.18 11.25
N GLU A 79 -1.17 -16.34 10.81
CA GLU A 79 -1.81 -17.64 11.08
C GLU A 79 -3.27 -17.71 10.54
N LEU A 80 -3.49 -17.15 9.34
CA LEU A 80 -4.79 -17.05 8.69
C LEU A 80 -4.92 -17.89 7.41
N ASN A 81 -4.00 -18.83 7.17
CA ASN A 81 -3.88 -19.60 5.92
C ASN A 81 -4.11 -21.11 6.06
#